data_AF-A0A8J4A7B4-F1
#
_entry.id   AF-A0A8J4A7B4-F1
#
_cell.length_a   1.000
_cell.length_b   1.000
_cell.length_c   1.000
_cell.angle_alpha   90.00
_cell.angle_beta   90.00
_cell.angle_gamma   90.00
#
_symmetry.space_group_name_H-M   'P 1'
#
loop_
_entity.id
_entity.type
_entity.pdbx_description
1 polymer ?
#
loop_
_entity_poly.entity_id
_entity_poly.type
_entity_poly.pdbx_seq_one_letter_code
_entity_poly.pdbx_strand_id
1 'polypeptide(L)' 'MRAGTFDWEQSPISVVTDGDGTQYVVDGHHRLAAARMAGVDEVRIIDVTDQLNDGGFLGYSDMAD' A
#
# COMPACT_ATOMS: atom_id res chain seq x y z
N MET A 1 -2.08 8.60 16.33
CA MET A 1 -3.46 8.06 16.46
C MET A 1 -4.28 9.03 17.30
N ARG A 2 -5.37 9.60 16.76
CA ARG A 2 -6.32 10.41 17.51
C ARG A 2 -7.66 9.67 17.43
N ALA A 3 -8.15 9.16 18.55
CA ALA A 3 -9.50 8.63 18.74
C ALA A 3 -9.96 7.46 17.86
N GLY A 4 -9.29 6.28 17.92
CA GLY A 4 -9.89 4.95 17.66
C GLY A 4 -10.58 4.67 16.32
N THR A 5 -10.66 5.65 15.43
CA THR A 5 -11.21 5.58 14.08
C THR A 5 -10.00 5.57 13.17
N PHE A 6 -9.75 4.40 12.59
CA PHE A 6 -8.69 4.27 11.60
C PHE A 6 -9.16 4.98 10.35
N ASP A 7 -8.47 6.05 10.01
CA ASP A 7 -8.78 6.76 8.79
C ASP A 7 -8.19 6.02 7.59
N TRP A 8 -9.05 5.21 6.96
CA TRP A 8 -8.75 4.50 5.71
C TRP A 8 -8.41 5.45 4.56
N GLU A 9 -8.82 6.72 4.67
CA GLU A 9 -8.55 7.77 3.71
C GLU A 9 -7.12 8.33 3.81
N GLN A 10 -6.47 8.24 4.97
CA GLN A 10 -5.18 8.91 5.19
C GLN A 10 -3.96 8.07 4.82
N SER A 11 -4.13 6.83 4.37
CA SER A 11 -2.99 5.97 4.12
C SER A 11 -3.31 4.88 3.10
N PRO A 12 -3.08 5.18 1.82
CA PRO A 12 -3.30 4.22 0.76
C PRO A 12 -2.33 3.03 0.83
N ILE A 13 -2.71 1.94 0.17
CA ILE A 13 -1.92 0.72 0.00
C ILE A 13 -1.10 0.85 -1.28
N SER A 14 0.19 0.58 -1.21
CA SER A 14 1.06 0.64 -2.39
C SER A 14 0.90 -0.64 -3.20
N VAL A 15 0.60 -0.52 -4.49
CA VAL A 15 0.45 -1.66 -5.40
C VAL A 15 1.28 -1.49 -6.66
N VAL A 16 1.63 -2.61 -7.30
CA VAL A 16 2.07 -2.63 -8.70
C VAL A 16 1.03 -3.27 -9.57
N THR A 17 0.90 -2.76 -10.78
CA THR A 17 0.03 -3.27 -11.83
C THR A 17 0.89 -4.00 -12.85
N ASP A 18 0.64 -5.29 -13.03
CA ASP A 18 1.28 -6.09 -14.07
C ASP A 18 0.68 -5.77 -15.45
N GLY A 19 1.36 -6.18 -16.53
CA GLY A 19 0.94 -5.93 -17.91
C GLY A 19 -0.46 -6.47 -18.24
N ASP A 20 -0.90 -7.49 -17.52
CA ASP A 20 -2.24 -8.10 -17.63
C ASP A 20 -3.32 -7.39 -16.77
N GLY A 21 -2.96 -6.30 -16.08
CA GLY A 21 -3.86 -5.52 -15.22
C GLY A 21 -4.03 -6.10 -13.80
N THR A 22 -3.30 -7.16 -13.45
CA THR A 22 -3.32 -7.72 -12.10
C THR A 22 -2.56 -6.81 -11.15
N GLN A 23 -3.15 -6.49 -9.99
CA GLN A 23 -2.54 -5.64 -8.98
C GLN A 23 -1.95 -6.46 -7.83
N TYR A 24 -0.68 -6.21 -7.50
CA TYR A 24 0.04 -6.86 -6.40
C TYR A 24 0.35 -5.84 -5.31
N VAL A 25 0.09 -6.20 -4.06
CA VAL A 25 0.38 -5.36 -2.90
C VAL A 25 1.88 -5.37 -2.62
N VAL A 26 2.48 -4.18 -2.56
CA VAL A 26 3.89 -3.99 -2.23
C VAL A 26 4.04 -3.62 -0.76
N ASP A 27 3.21 -2.70 -0.27
CA ASP A 27 3.21 -2.26 1.12
C ASP A 27 1.78 -1.94 1.61
N GLY A 28 1.56 -2.07 2.91
CA GLY A 28 0.24 -1.91 3.54
C GLY A 28 -0.44 -3.23 3.91
N HIS A 29 0.28 -4.36 3.98
CA HIS A 29 -0.28 -5.69 4.29
C HIS A 29 -1.10 -5.74 5.58
N HIS A 30 -0.60 -5.17 6.67
CA HIS A 30 -1.35 -5.11 7.94
C HIS A 30 -2.62 -4.26 7.83
N ARG A 31 -2.57 -3.18 7.04
CA ARG A 31 -3.73 -2.33 6.77
C ARG A 31 -4.76 -3.08 5.93
N LEU A 32 -4.35 -3.76 4.87
CA LEU A 32 -5.23 -4.59 4.05
C LEU A 32 -5.88 -5.71 4.87
N ALA A 33 -5.11 -6.37 5.74
CA ALA A 33 -5.64 -7.38 6.65
C ALA A 33 -6.66 -6.78 7.63
N ALA A 34 -6.38 -5.60 8.20
CA ALA A 34 -7.31 -4.90 9.06
C ALA A 34 -8.59 -4.46 8.32
N ALA A 35 -8.48 -4.03 7.05
CA ALA A 35 -9.63 -3.64 6.23
C ALA A 35 -10.57 -4.83 6.03
N ARG A 36 -9.97 -5.98 5.67
CA ARG A 36 -10.68 -7.25 5.53
C ARG A 36 -11.35 -7.70 6.81
N MET A 37 -10.67 -7.56 7.96
CA MET A 37 -11.26 -7.89 9.27
C MET A 37 -12.38 -6.93 9.68
N ALA A 38 -12.30 -5.67 9.26
CA ALA A 38 -13.30 -4.64 9.53
C ALA A 38 -14.50 -4.70 8.56
N GLY A 39 -14.46 -5.56 7.53
CA GLY A 39 -15.52 -5.65 6.52
C GLY A 39 -15.57 -4.42 5.60
N VAL A 40 -14.42 -3.79 5.37
CA VAL A 40 -14.30 -2.68 4.42
C VAL A 40 -14.13 -3.25 3.02
N ASP A 41 -15.06 -2.91 2.13
CA ASP A 41 -15.08 -3.42 0.75
C ASP A 41 -14.09 -2.71 -0.19
N GLU A 42 -13.75 -1.45 0.12
CA GLU A 42 -12.90 -0.61 -0.72
C GLU A 42 -11.79 0.07 0.09
N VAL A 43 -10.58 0.01 -0.45
CA VAL A 43 -9.39 0.65 0.12
C VAL A 43 -8.71 1.47 -0.95
N ARG A 44 -8.13 2.61 -0.55
CA ARG A 44 -7.36 3.41 -1.49
C ARG A 44 -6.02 2.76 -1.78
N ILE A 45 -5.60 2.84 -3.04
CA ILE A 45 -4.30 2.37 -3.51
C ILE A 45 -3.49 3.51 -4.10
N ILE A 46 -2.17 3.39 -4.07
CA ILE A 46 -1.23 4.16 -4.91
C ILE A 46 -0.54 3.16 -5.81
N ASP A 47 -0.58 3.42 -7.11
CA ASP A 47 0.21 2.67 -8.09
C ASP A 47 1.67 3.15 -8.04
N VAL A 48 2.58 2.24 -7.74
CA VAL A 48 4.02 2.46 -7.65
C VAL A 48 4.79 1.67 -8.73
N THR A 49 4.11 1.22 -9.78
CA THR A 49 4.69 0.41 -10.87
C THR A 49 5.87 1.11 -11.53
N ASP A 50 5.69 2.37 -11.93
CA ASP A 50 6.76 3.16 -12.55
C ASP A 50 7.91 3.39 -11.57
N GLN A 51 7.59 3.62 -10.30
CA GLN A 51 8.58 3.83 -9.24
C GLN A 51 9.45 2.59 -9.01
N LEU A 52 8.86 1.39 -9.11
CA LEU A 52 9.58 0.12 -8.98
C LEU A 52 10.40 -0.21 -10.24
N ASN A 53 9.86 0.04 -11.43
CA ASN A 53 10.54 -0.22 -12.70
C ASN A 53 11.75 0.70 -12.93
N ASP A 54 11.70 1.94 -12.45
CA ASP A 54 12.82 2.89 -12.50
C ASP A 54 13.86 2.67 -11.38
N GLY A 55 13.86 1.48 -10.74
CA GLY A 55 14.83 1.09 -9.71
C GLY A 55 14.58 1.72 -8.34
N GLY A 56 13.40 2.29 -8.11
CA GLY A 56 13.12 3.20 -7.01
C GLY A 56 12.08 2.71 -6.02
N PHE A 57 12.12 1.46 -5.53
CA PHE A 57 11.53 1.25 -4.20
C PHE A 57 12.46 1.82 -3.14
N LEU A 58 12.36 3.13 -2.91
CA LEU A 58 13.03 3.87 -1.82
C LEU A 58 12.57 3.40 -0.42
N GLY A 59 11.86 2.27 -0.29
CA GLY A 59 11.40 1.72 0.98
C GLY A 59 12.52 1.18 1.88
N TYR A 60 13.75 1.05 1.37
CA TYR A 60 14.92 0.62 2.16
C TYR A 60 16.21 1.39 1.86
N SER A 61 16.17 2.55 1.18
CA SER A 61 17.40 3.32 0.91
C SER A 61 17.97 4.04 2.15
N ASP A 62 17.21 4.14 3.23
CA ASP A 62 17.61 4.78 4.50
C ASP A 62 17.73 3.80 5.68
N MET A 63 18.02 2.52 5.44
CA MET A 63 18.58 1.63 6.49
C MET A 63 20.11 1.61 6.38
N ALA A 64 20.74 2.77 6.45
CA ALA A 64 22.17 2.87 6.73
C ALA A 64 22.37 2.69 8.24
N ASP A 65 22.84 1.47 8.59
CA ASP A 65 23.61 1.06 9.79
C ASP A 65 23.07 1.43 11.19
#